data_AF-A0A8D8AMD1-F1
#
_entry.id   AF-A0A8D8AMD1-F1
#
_cell.length_a   1.000
_cell.length_b   1.000
_cell.length_c   1.000
_cell.angle_alpha   90.00
_cell.angle_beta   90.00
_cell.angle_gamma   90.00
#
_symmetry.space_group_name_H-M   'P 1'
#
loop_
_entity.id
_entity.type
_entity.pdbx_description
1 polymer ?
#
loop_
_entity_poly.entity_id
_entity_poly.type
_entity_poly.pdbx_seq_one_letter_code
_entity_poly.pdbx_strand_id
1 'polypeptide(L)'
;RIRTVPPFSYRTFQCCTRTPDGPPRLPVFRRKRCPCRSQFRMYFLRGDIPICRNYARGGGRPRKFIQWQVPPEKLDFQRYLPLFFDGLCETTFPYREFARNGIRDMISKAREKQLLCCLPMLILPAKRALNT
;
A
#
# COMPACT_ATOMS: atom_id res chain seq x y z
N ARG A 1 3.38 42.87 31.55
CA ARG A 1 2.30 42.41 30.63
C ARG A 1 2.96 41.92 29.33
N ILE A 2 2.60 40.74 28.82
CA ILE A 2 3.16 40.19 27.58
C ILE A 2 2.44 40.82 26.37
N ARG A 3 3.18 41.42 25.44
CA ARG A 3 2.63 42.08 24.24
C ARG A 3 2.68 41.15 23.03
N THR A 4 1.55 40.99 22.33
CA THR A 4 1.54 40.25 21.06
C THR A 4 2.12 41.12 19.95
N VAL A 5 3.05 40.58 19.15
CA VAL A 5 3.73 41.27 18.05
C VAL A 5 3.63 40.43 16.77
N PRO A 6 3.62 41.05 15.57
CA PRO A 6 3.62 40.30 14.32
C PRO A 6 4.87 39.40 14.21
N PRO A 7 4.73 38.18 13.66
CA PRO A 7 5.88 37.30 13.43
C PRO A 7 6.87 37.92 12.45
N PHE A 8 8.15 37.55 12.57
CA PHE A 8 9.26 38.04 11.74
C PHE A 8 9.51 39.57 11.80
N SER A 9 9.04 40.25 12.85
CA SER A 9 9.30 41.68 13.09
C SER A 9 10.47 41.88 14.06
N TYR A 10 11.24 42.96 13.94
CA TYR A 10 12.30 43.32 14.92
C TYR A 10 11.77 43.39 16.37
N ARG A 11 10.46 43.61 16.55
CA ARG A 11 9.77 43.63 17.84
C ARG A 11 9.76 42.27 18.55
N THR A 12 10.04 41.15 17.86
CA THR A 12 10.11 39.81 18.47
C THR A 12 11.36 39.62 19.33
N PHE A 13 12.39 40.45 19.15
CA PHE A 13 13.60 40.43 19.98
C PHE A 13 13.46 41.25 21.28
N GLN A 14 12.35 41.95 21.45
CA GLN A 14 12.10 42.77 22.64
C GLN A 14 11.59 41.91 23.80
N CYS A 15 12.03 42.22 25.02
CA CYS A 15 11.55 41.57 26.23
C CYS A 15 10.01 41.63 26.34
N CYS A 16 9.41 40.60 26.92
CA CYS A 16 7.97 40.52 27.17
C CYS A 16 7.10 40.58 25.90
N THR A 17 7.56 40.02 24.78
CA THR A 17 6.77 39.88 23.55
C THR A 17 6.42 38.42 23.25
N ARG A 18 5.27 38.20 22.61
CA ARG A 18 4.88 36.89 22.05
C ARG A 18 4.43 37.07 20.61
N THR A 19 4.79 36.14 19.73
CA THR A 19 4.17 36.06 18.41
C THR A 19 2.86 35.29 18.50
N PRO A 20 1.84 35.62 17.69
CA PRO A 20 0.71 34.73 17.50
C PRO A 20 1.21 33.37 16.99
N ASP A 21 0.44 32.31 17.26
CA ASP A 21 0.80 30.97 16.82
C ASP A 21 1.10 30.97 15.31
N GLY A 22 2.15 30.23 14.94
CA GLY A 22 2.55 30.07 13.54
C GLY A 22 1.43 29.47 12.67
N PRO A 23 1.65 29.36 11.36
CA PRO A 23 0.66 28.75 10.48
C PRO A 23 0.24 27.36 10.99
N PRO A 24 -1.02 26.95 10.79
CA PRO A 24 -1.52 25.69 11.30
C PRO A 24 -0.63 24.54 10.80
N ARG A 25 -0.29 23.62 11.70
CA ARG A 25 0.51 22.44 11.34
C ARG A 25 -0.24 21.62 10.31
N LEU A 26 0.28 21.54 9.10
CA LEU A 26 -0.30 20.70 8.05
C LEU A 26 -0.08 19.22 8.41
N PRO A 27 -1.12 18.37 8.36
CA PRO A 27 -1.02 16.96 8.71
C PRO A 27 -0.40 16.11 7.57
N VAL A 28 0.65 16.61 6.90
CA VAL A 28 1.25 15.98 5.71
C VAL A 28 1.75 14.56 6.00
N PHE A 29 2.38 14.38 7.15
CA PHE A 29 2.91 13.09 7.60
C PHE A 29 1.93 12.28 8.47
N ARG A 30 0.69 12.76 8.65
CA ARG A 30 -0.30 11.95 9.34
C ARG A 30 -0.70 10.80 8.44
N ARG A 31 -0.57 9.58 8.96
CA ARG A 31 -1.02 8.35 8.30
C ARG A 31 -2.45 8.53 7.80
N LYS A 32 -2.66 8.36 6.50
CA LYS A 32 -3.99 8.38 5.91
C LYS A 32 -4.58 6.98 6.04
N ARG A 33 -5.84 6.91 6.45
CA ARG A 33 -6.54 5.62 6.47
C ARG A 33 -6.73 5.19 5.02
N CYS A 34 -6.27 3.98 4.68
CA CYS A 34 -6.59 3.36 3.41
C CYS A 34 -8.14 3.31 3.31
N PRO A 35 -8.75 3.73 2.19
CA PRO A 35 -10.20 3.61 2.04
C PRO A 35 -10.60 2.15 2.26
N CYS A 36 -11.61 1.96 3.09
CA CYS A 36 -12.03 0.64 3.56
C CYS A 36 -12.42 -0.23 2.36
N ARG A 37 -11.60 -1.26 2.09
CA ARG A 37 -11.72 -2.33 1.07
C ARG A 37 -11.08 -1.98 -0.29
N SER A 38 -9.87 -2.52 -0.49
CA SER A 38 -9.27 -2.64 -1.82
C SER A 38 -10.14 -3.48 -2.76
N GLN A 39 -9.99 -3.29 -4.07
CA GLN A 39 -10.57 -4.20 -5.06
C GLN A 39 -10.02 -5.61 -4.84
N PHE A 40 -8.73 -5.75 -4.51
CA PHE A 40 -8.12 -7.03 -4.16
C PHE A 40 -8.94 -7.80 -3.12
N ARG A 41 -9.31 -7.16 -2.01
CA ARG A 41 -10.08 -7.81 -0.95
C ARG A 41 -11.46 -8.27 -1.41
N MET A 42 -12.12 -7.49 -2.28
CA MET A 42 -13.42 -7.87 -2.85
C MET A 42 -13.30 -9.12 -3.72
N TYR A 43 -12.37 -9.13 -4.67
CA TYR A 43 -12.14 -10.29 -5.56
C TYR A 43 -11.64 -11.52 -4.79
N PHE A 44 -10.83 -11.31 -3.76
CA PHE A 44 -10.37 -12.39 -2.87
C PHE A 44 -11.55 -13.05 -2.14
N LEU A 45 -12.44 -12.25 -1.53
CA LEU A 45 -13.60 -12.77 -0.81
C LEU A 45 -14.62 -13.44 -1.73
N ARG A 46 -14.72 -12.98 -2.98
CA ARG A 46 -15.56 -13.60 -4.00
C ARG A 46 -15.02 -14.95 -4.48
N GLY A 47 -13.71 -15.19 -4.32
CA GLY A 47 -13.05 -16.40 -4.81
C GLY A 47 -12.57 -16.32 -6.26
N ASP A 48 -12.53 -15.12 -6.85
CA ASP A 48 -12.09 -14.91 -8.24
C ASP A 48 -10.56 -15.00 -8.41
N ILE A 49 -9.80 -14.94 -7.30
CA ILE A 49 -8.34 -14.97 -7.33
C ILE A 49 -7.85 -16.42 -7.13
N PRO A 50 -7.05 -16.99 -8.07
CA PRO A 50 -6.65 -18.39 -8.04
C PRO A 50 -5.50 -18.68 -7.05
N ILE A 51 -5.65 -18.23 -5.80
CA ILE A 51 -4.69 -18.43 -4.71
C ILE A 51 -5.37 -18.98 -3.46
N CYS A 52 -4.64 -19.79 -2.71
CA CYS A 52 -5.09 -20.34 -1.43
C CYS A 52 -3.97 -20.30 -0.40
N ARG A 53 -4.33 -20.42 0.88
CA ARG A 53 -3.35 -20.59 1.96
C ARG A 53 -2.67 -21.93 1.77
N ASN A 54 -1.33 -21.95 1.72
CA ASN A 54 -0.60 -23.21 1.76
C ASN A 54 -0.57 -23.72 3.20
N TYR A 55 -1.08 -24.93 3.42
CA TYR A 55 -0.96 -25.65 4.68
C TYR A 55 0.07 -26.76 4.50
N ALA A 56 1.09 -26.80 5.36
CA ALA A 56 2.06 -27.89 5.29
C ALA A 56 1.36 -29.22 5.61
N ARG A 57 1.56 -30.22 4.75
CA ARG A 57 1.09 -31.58 5.00
C ARG A 57 2.01 -32.19 6.06
N GLY A 58 1.57 -32.25 7.32
CA GLY A 58 2.31 -32.87 8.44
C GLY A 58 2.77 -31.96 9.58
N GLY A 59 2.09 -30.84 9.86
CA GLY A 59 2.29 -30.04 11.09
C GLY A 59 3.50 -29.10 11.11
N GLY A 60 4.36 -29.12 10.10
CA GLY A 60 5.47 -28.17 9.94
C GLY A 60 5.03 -26.77 9.44
N ARG A 61 5.97 -25.81 9.38
CA ARG A 61 5.72 -24.54 8.68
C ARG A 61 5.87 -24.73 7.17
N PRO A 62 4.90 -24.31 6.34
CA PRO A 62 5.00 -24.43 4.89
C PRO A 62 6.11 -23.51 4.37
N ARG A 63 6.88 -23.99 3.36
CA ARG A 63 7.98 -23.19 2.76
C ARG A 63 7.48 -21.95 2.03
N LYS A 64 6.25 -22.00 1.49
CA LYS A 64 5.58 -20.88 0.84
C LYS A 64 4.30 -20.52 1.58
N PHE A 65 3.98 -19.23 1.66
CA PHE A 65 2.75 -18.75 2.30
C PHE A 65 1.50 -19.08 1.46
N ILE A 66 1.61 -18.92 0.15
CA ILE A 66 0.52 -19.12 -0.81
C ILE A 66 0.73 -20.38 -1.63
N GLN A 67 -0.38 -20.98 -2.05
CA GLN A 67 -0.45 -22.01 -3.08
C GLN A 67 -1.31 -21.48 -4.22
N TRP A 68 -0.81 -21.60 -5.45
CA TRP A 68 -1.53 -21.19 -6.64
C TRP A 68 -2.35 -22.36 -7.18
N GLN A 69 -3.60 -22.10 -7.55
CA GLN A 69 -4.42 -23.09 -8.27
C GLN A 69 -4.00 -23.16 -9.74
N VAL A 70 -3.61 -22.02 -10.31
CA VAL A 70 -3.11 -21.91 -11.69
C VAL A 70 -1.66 -21.40 -11.64
N PRO A 71 -0.71 -22.00 -12.38
CA PRO A 71 0.67 -21.54 -12.41
C PRO A 71 0.76 -20.03 -12.70
N PRO A 72 1.60 -19.25 -11.97
CA PRO A 72 1.67 -17.80 -12.11
C PRO A 72 2.00 -17.33 -13.53
N GLU A 73 2.77 -18.13 -14.25
CA GLU A 73 3.26 -17.87 -15.61
C GLU A 73 2.14 -17.89 -16.66
N LYS A 74 1.04 -18.61 -16.36
CA LYS A 74 -0.13 -18.76 -17.24
C LYS A 74 -1.23 -17.75 -16.94
N LEU A 75 -1.05 -16.91 -15.92
CA LEU A 75 -2.04 -15.89 -15.57
C LEU A 75 -1.97 -14.71 -16.53
N ASP A 76 -3.13 -14.08 -16.72
CA ASP A 76 -3.19 -12.79 -17.40
C ASP A 76 -2.66 -11.69 -16.48
N PHE A 77 -1.43 -11.26 -16.74
CA PHE A 77 -0.76 -10.20 -15.97
C PHE A 77 -1.50 -8.87 -16.04
N GLN A 78 -2.19 -8.55 -17.15
CA GLN A 78 -2.89 -7.28 -17.29
C GLN A 78 -4.09 -7.18 -16.35
N ARG A 79 -4.76 -8.31 -16.08
CA ARG A 79 -5.87 -8.39 -15.13
C ARG A 79 -5.42 -8.56 -13.69
N TYR A 80 -4.54 -9.52 -13.43
CA TYR A 80 -4.23 -9.93 -12.05
C TYR A 80 -3.16 -9.06 -11.40
N LEU A 81 -2.10 -8.64 -12.13
CA LEU A 81 -1.00 -7.91 -11.50
C LEU A 81 -1.44 -6.55 -10.91
N PRO A 82 -2.19 -5.70 -11.63
CA PRO A 82 -2.72 -4.46 -11.04
C PRO A 82 -3.67 -4.72 -9.86
N LEU A 83 -4.47 -5.80 -9.91
CA LEU A 83 -5.36 -6.19 -8.82
C LEU A 83 -4.55 -6.55 -7.56
N PHE A 84 -3.47 -7.32 -7.69
CA PHE A 84 -2.58 -7.63 -6.59
C PHE A 84 -1.87 -6.37 -6.04
N PHE A 85 -1.44 -5.46 -6.92
CA PHE A 85 -0.85 -4.17 -6.54
C PHE A 85 -1.83 -3.27 -5.76
N ASP A 86 -3.11 -3.26 -6.12
CA ASP A 86 -4.15 -2.57 -5.33
C ASP A 86 -4.25 -3.13 -3.91
N GLY A 87 -4.00 -4.44 -3.74
CA GLY A 87 -3.91 -5.10 -2.44
C GLY A 87 -2.73 -4.68 -1.57
N LEU A 88 -1.74 -3.91 -2.07
CA LEU A 88 -0.64 -3.39 -1.25
C LEU A 88 -1.10 -2.39 -0.18
N CYS A 89 -2.25 -1.75 -0.38
CA CYS A 89 -2.84 -0.87 0.63
C CYS A 89 -3.48 -1.64 1.80
N GLU A 90 -3.65 -2.97 1.68
CA GLU A 90 -4.22 -3.78 2.76
C GLU A 90 -3.25 -3.90 3.93
N THR A 91 -3.76 -3.60 5.12
CA THR A 91 -3.01 -3.67 6.38
C THR A 91 -3.44 -4.85 7.24
N THR A 92 -4.58 -5.47 6.90
CA THR A 92 -5.21 -6.53 7.69
C THR A 92 -4.75 -7.92 7.26
N PHE A 93 -4.49 -8.79 8.24
CA PHE A 93 -4.29 -10.21 8.01
C PHE A 93 -5.64 -10.87 7.68
N PRO A 94 -5.73 -11.79 6.71
CA PRO A 94 -4.64 -12.39 5.91
C PRO A 94 -4.37 -11.69 4.56
N TYR A 95 -5.19 -10.72 4.15
CA TYR A 95 -5.17 -10.13 2.80
C TYR A 95 -3.82 -9.50 2.43
N ARG A 96 -3.18 -8.81 3.39
CA ARG A 96 -1.85 -8.23 3.22
C ARG A 96 -0.80 -9.26 2.77
N GLU A 97 -0.82 -10.44 3.39
CA GLU A 97 0.17 -11.48 3.11
C GLU A 97 -0.11 -12.16 1.77
N PHE A 98 -1.38 -12.35 1.42
CA PHE A 98 -1.75 -12.84 0.09
C PHE A 98 -1.33 -11.89 -1.02
N ALA A 99 -1.59 -10.58 -0.87
CA ALA A 99 -1.22 -9.58 -1.85
C ALA A 99 0.31 -9.54 -2.05
N ARG A 100 1.08 -9.43 -0.97
CA ARG A 100 2.55 -9.32 -1.02
C ARG A 100 3.23 -10.55 -1.59
N ASN A 101 2.85 -11.73 -1.12
CA ASN A 101 3.46 -12.98 -1.61
C ASN A 101 2.99 -13.28 -3.05
N GLY A 102 1.76 -12.91 -3.41
CA GLY A 102 1.25 -13.02 -4.78
C GLY A 102 2.05 -12.19 -5.77
N ILE A 103 2.30 -10.91 -5.47
CA ILE A 103 3.13 -10.03 -6.30
C ILE A 103 4.54 -10.59 -6.46
N ARG A 104 5.16 -11.03 -5.37
CA ARG A 104 6.52 -11.61 -5.41
C ARG A 104 6.58 -12.82 -6.34
N ASP A 105 5.67 -13.78 -6.17
CA ASP A 105 5.63 -14.98 -7.02
C ASP A 105 5.33 -14.63 -8.49
N MET A 106 4.44 -13.67 -8.75
CA MET A 106 4.12 -13.22 -10.11
C MET A 106 5.30 -12.55 -10.80
N ILE A 107 5.97 -11.59 -10.13
CA ILE A 107 7.12 -10.87 -10.69
C ILE A 107 8.30 -11.81 -10.92
N SER A 108 8.61 -12.70 -9.97
CA SER A 108 9.72 -13.66 -10.10
C SER A 108 9.55 -14.63 -11.27
N LYS A 109 8.33 -14.82 -11.75
CA LYS A 109 7.99 -15.74 -12.84
C LYS A 109 7.50 -15.04 -14.11
N ALA A 110 7.45 -13.70 -14.10
CA ALA A 110 7.00 -12.92 -15.23
C ALA A 110 8.01 -12.99 -16.37
N ARG A 111 7.52 -13.04 -17.61
CA ARG A 111 8.36 -12.74 -18.78
C ARG A 111 8.50 -11.22 -18.91
N GLU A 112 9.64 -10.75 -19.38
CA GLU A 112 9.94 -9.32 -19.51
C GLU A 112 8.84 -8.56 -20.28
N LYS A 113 8.40 -9.08 -21.42
CA LYS A 113 7.32 -8.49 -22.23
C LYS A 113 5.99 -8.36 -21.47
N GLN A 114 5.63 -9.34 -20.64
CA GLN A 114 4.39 -9.31 -19.86
C GLN A 114 4.44 -8.19 -18.80
N LEU A 115 5.60 -8.01 -18.15
CA LEU A 115 5.79 -6.97 -17.15
C LEU A 115 5.76 -5.57 -17.77
N LEU A 116 6.47 -5.37 -18.89
CA LEU A 116 6.54 -4.09 -19.59
C LEU A 116 5.16 -3.60 -20.04
N CYS A 117 4.32 -4.49 -20.59
CA CYS A 117 2.96 -4.14 -21.01
C CYS A 117 2.04 -3.73 -19.84
N CYS A 118 2.33 -4.18 -18.61
CA CYS A 118 1.50 -3.89 -17.45
C CYS A 118 1.91 -2.62 -16.70
N LEU A 119 3.15 -2.13 -16.90
CA LEU A 119 3.71 -0.99 -16.16
C LEU A 119 2.79 0.23 -16.07
N PRO A 120 2.16 0.72 -17.16
CA PRO A 120 1.29 1.91 -17.08
C PRO A 120 0.12 1.74 -16.11
N MET A 121 -0.43 0.52 -16.02
CA MET A 121 -1.56 0.21 -15.13
C MET A 121 -1.15 0.09 -13.66
N LEU A 122 0.14 -0.13 -13.36
CA LEU A 122 0.64 -0.30 -12.00
C LEU A 122 0.89 1.02 -11.27
N ILE A 123 1.11 2.12 -12.01
CA ILE A 123 1.50 3.42 -11.44
C ILE A 123 0.46 3.93 -10.44
N LEU A 124 -0.83 3.88 -10.81
CA LEU A 124 -1.90 4.41 -9.96
C LEU A 124 -2.12 3.58 -8.69
N PRO A 125 -2.26 2.23 -8.75
CA PRO A 125 -2.31 1.38 -7.56
C PRO A 125 -1.08 1.56 -6.65
N ALA A 126 0.13 1.64 -7.21
CA ALA A 126 1.35 1.87 -6.44
C ALA A 126 1.35 3.22 -5.71
N LYS A 127 0.97 4.29 -6.42
CA LYS A 127 0.80 5.63 -5.83
C LYS A 127 -0.21 5.60 -4.69
N ARG A 128 -1.35 4.91 -4.85
CA ARG A 128 -2.37 4.79 -3.79
C ARG A 128 -1.82 4.07 -2.57
N ALA A 129 -1.09 2.98 -2.74
CA ALA A 129 -0.49 2.22 -1.65
C ALA A 129 0.59 3.01 -0.88
N LEU A 130 1.32 3.92 -1.54
CA LEU A 130 2.31 4.79 -0.89
C LEU A 130 1.70 6.03 -0.22
N ASN A 131 0.47 6.41 -0.58
CA ASN A 131 -0.22 7.57 -0.03
C ASN A 131 -1.02 7.27 1.24
N THR A 132 -0.73 6.16 1.93
CA THR A 132 -1.39 5.72 3.18
C THR A 132 -0.47 5.94 4.36
#